data_AF-A0A8J7D3B8-F1
#
_entry.id   AF-A0A8J7D3B8-F1
#
_cell.length_a   1.000
_cell.length_b   1.000
_cell.length_c   1.000
_cell.angle_alpha   90.00
_cell.angle_beta   90.00
_cell.angle_gamma   90.00
#
_symmetry.space_group_name_H-M   'P 1'
#
loop_
_entity.id
_entity.type
_entity.pdbx_description
1 polymer ?
#
loop_
_entity_poly.entity_id
_entity_poly.type
_entity_poly.pdbx_seq_one_letter_code
_entity_poly.pdbx_strand_id
1 'polypeptide(L)'
;MKKTIFSTIFILSFILITSCGNSGNTISQNNQPNPENTAIANQSNSESNSAKKAKLENQEHQKQTNRSVSSEQTPIKNDNPTFGTIKDMQNGDLKCYVTLVDGKGKLYESVGATFDVCEPDKYVNKNVDLFYELEDVNDCQSAEPCGKTIKEWLINKIEIRDQKSQD
;
A
#
# COMPACT_ATOMS: atom_id res chain seq x y z
N MET A 1 22.88 -4.56 -48.26
CA MET A 1 23.63 -3.31 -48.04
C MET A 1 22.85 -2.14 -48.64
N LYS A 2 22.12 -1.39 -47.82
CA LYS A 2 21.51 -0.11 -48.18
C LYS A 2 21.74 0.84 -46.99
N LYS A 3 22.23 2.03 -47.33
CA LYS A 3 22.85 3.02 -46.43
C LYS A 3 21.80 4.04 -45.97
N THR A 4 22.02 4.55 -44.75
CA THR A 4 21.72 5.92 -44.24
C THR A 4 20.24 6.33 -44.17
N ILE A 5 19.75 7.12 -43.20
CA ILE A 5 20.25 8.39 -42.64
C ILE A 5 19.70 8.57 -41.21
N PHE A 6 20.57 8.85 -40.24
CA PHE A 6 20.17 9.35 -38.91
C PHE A 6 19.79 10.84 -39.03
N SER A 7 18.55 11.18 -38.71
CA SER A 7 18.12 12.58 -38.58
C SER A 7 18.01 12.94 -37.10
N THR A 8 19.10 13.48 -36.56
CA THR A 8 19.14 14.16 -35.26
C THR A 8 18.47 15.52 -35.39
N ILE A 9 17.30 15.70 -34.78
CA ILE A 9 16.71 17.03 -34.56
C ILE A 9 17.05 17.45 -33.13
N PHE A 10 18.04 18.32 -33.02
CA PHE A 10 18.37 19.11 -31.83
C PHE A 10 17.46 20.34 -31.86
N ILE A 11 16.43 20.41 -31.01
CA ILE A 11 15.69 21.66 -30.77
C ILE A 11 16.07 22.16 -29.39
N LEU A 12 17.02 23.09 -29.42
CA LEU A 12 17.46 23.95 -28.35
C LEU A 12 16.55 25.19 -28.35
N SER A 13 15.73 25.37 -27.31
CA SER A 13 15.01 26.64 -27.08
C SER A 13 14.99 26.97 -25.59
N PHE A 14 15.55 28.14 -25.31
CA PHE A 14 15.88 28.72 -24.01
C PHE A 14 14.68 29.25 -23.23
N ILE A 15 14.76 29.10 -21.91
CA ILE A 15 14.51 30.07 -20.82
C ILE A 15 13.42 31.11 -21.05
N LEU A 16 12.40 31.12 -20.18
CA LEU A 16 11.97 32.31 -19.43
C LEU A 16 11.47 31.90 -18.04
N ILE A 17 12.33 32.08 -17.03
CA ILE A 17 11.93 32.15 -15.62
C ILE A 17 11.30 33.53 -15.41
N THR A 18 10.00 33.58 -15.12
CA THR A 18 9.36 34.76 -14.52
C THR A 18 9.13 34.49 -13.05
N SER A 19 10.07 34.97 -12.24
CA SER A 19 9.89 35.20 -10.80
C SER A 19 9.12 36.51 -10.64
N CYS A 20 7.97 36.46 -9.96
CA CYS A 20 7.38 37.60 -9.29
C CYS A 20 7.09 37.20 -7.84
N GLY A 21 7.78 37.87 -6.93
CA GLY A 21 7.61 37.70 -5.50
C GLY A 21 6.29 38.26 -4.99
N ASN A 22 5.87 37.75 -3.84
CA ASN A 22 5.11 38.55 -2.90
C ASN A 22 5.80 38.49 -1.53
N SER A 23 5.80 39.66 -0.89
CA SER A 23 6.54 40.05 0.30
C SER A 23 5.63 40.01 1.54
N GLY A 24 6.22 39.79 2.72
CA GLY A 24 5.60 39.93 4.05
C GLY A 24 5.45 38.58 4.76
N ASN A 25 5.95 38.33 5.98
CA ASN A 25 6.56 39.19 7.00
C ASN A 25 7.67 38.43 7.73
N THR A 26 8.74 39.15 8.02
CA THR A 26 9.76 38.87 9.03
C THR A 26 9.16 38.63 10.42
N ILE A 27 9.50 37.52 11.08
CA ILE A 27 9.82 37.50 12.51
C ILE A 27 11.06 36.62 12.68
N SER A 28 12.18 37.28 12.94
CA SER A 28 13.38 36.67 13.50
C SER A 28 13.27 36.87 15.02
N GLN A 29 13.27 35.79 15.79
CA GLN A 29 13.73 35.84 17.18
C GLN A 29 14.83 34.79 17.37
N ASN A 30 16.04 35.32 17.32
CA ASN A 30 17.23 34.82 17.97
C ASN A 30 16.98 34.73 19.49
N ASN A 31 17.32 33.60 20.12
CA ASN A 31 18.18 33.60 21.29
C ASN A 31 18.80 32.21 21.52
N GLN A 32 20.10 32.25 21.77
CA GLN A 32 21.07 31.18 22.02
C GLN A 32 20.78 30.29 23.25
N PRO A 33 21.52 29.17 23.42
CA PRO A 33 21.31 28.13 24.43
C PRO A 33 22.05 28.41 25.73
N ASN A 34 21.62 27.79 26.83
CA ASN A 34 22.51 27.43 27.95
C ASN A 34 21.94 26.23 28.75
N PRO A 35 22.80 25.41 29.41
CA PRO A 35 22.51 24.07 29.88
C PRO A 35 22.11 24.01 31.37
N GLU A 36 21.79 22.78 31.77
CA GLU A 36 21.89 22.21 33.12
C GLU A 36 20.88 22.67 34.18
N ASN A 37 19.94 21.77 34.51
CA ASN A 37 19.74 21.37 35.92
C ASN A 37 18.98 20.05 36.03
N THR A 38 19.69 19.08 36.61
CA THR A 38 19.28 17.81 37.16
C THR A 38 18.16 17.94 38.19
N ALA A 39 17.12 17.11 38.08
CA ALA A 39 16.40 16.58 39.24
C ALA A 39 15.76 15.23 38.91
N ILE A 40 16.37 14.20 39.49
CA ILE A 40 15.87 12.82 39.61
C ILE A 40 14.67 12.83 40.57
N ALA A 41 13.57 12.18 40.20
CA ALA A 41 12.67 11.55 41.17
C ALA A 41 11.91 10.39 40.51
N ASN A 42 12.40 9.18 40.78
CA ASN A 42 11.71 7.92 40.55
C ASN A 42 10.45 7.85 41.40
N GLN A 43 9.35 7.33 40.83
CA GLN A 43 8.38 6.53 41.59
C GLN A 43 7.96 5.33 40.75
N SER A 44 8.78 4.29 40.86
CA SER A 44 8.37 2.91 40.70
C SER A 44 7.74 2.48 42.02
N ASN A 45 6.45 2.17 42.01
CA ASN A 45 5.83 1.34 43.03
C ASN A 45 5.48 0.01 42.37
N SER A 46 6.46 -0.90 42.40
CA SER A 46 6.26 -2.32 42.18
C SER A 46 6.13 -2.95 43.57
N GLU A 47 4.92 -3.27 43.98
CA GLU A 47 4.69 -4.16 45.11
C GLU A 47 4.15 -5.49 44.60
N SER A 48 4.98 -6.50 44.84
CA SER A 48 4.81 -7.91 44.56
C SER A 48 3.55 -8.46 45.23
N ASN A 49 2.86 -9.42 44.59
CA ASN A 49 2.62 -10.67 45.30
C ASN A 49 2.45 -11.87 44.37
N SER A 50 3.17 -12.91 44.80
CA SER A 50 3.44 -14.18 44.17
C SER A 50 2.27 -15.15 44.28
N ALA A 51 2.12 -15.96 43.23
CA ALA A 51 1.72 -17.36 43.23
C ALA A 51 0.46 -17.79 44.01
N LYS A 52 -0.55 -18.22 43.25
CA LYS A 52 -1.25 -19.47 43.59
C LYS A 52 -1.55 -20.30 42.34
N LYS A 53 -0.78 -21.39 42.23
CA LYS A 53 -0.93 -22.51 41.31
C LYS A 53 -2.18 -23.30 41.70
N ALA A 54 -3.10 -23.51 40.75
CA ALA A 54 -4.05 -24.61 40.78
C ALA A 54 -4.20 -25.14 39.35
N LYS A 55 -4.00 -26.46 39.22
CA LYS A 55 -4.09 -27.29 38.02
C LYS A 55 -5.34 -28.15 38.17
N LEU A 56 -6.24 -28.14 37.19
CA LEU A 56 -7.10 -29.27 36.75
C LEU A 56 -7.98 -28.75 35.59
N GLU A 57 -7.77 -29.13 34.33
CA GLU A 57 -8.22 -30.36 33.62
C GLU A 57 -9.63 -30.27 33.01
N ASN A 58 -9.68 -30.48 31.68
CA ASN A 58 -10.78 -30.91 30.80
C ASN A 58 -12.08 -30.10 30.68
N GLN A 59 -12.40 -29.66 29.46
CA GLN A 59 -13.37 -30.37 28.58
C GLN A 59 -13.55 -29.67 27.22
N GLU A 60 -13.37 -30.43 26.13
CA GLU A 60 -14.01 -30.21 24.84
C GLU A 60 -15.55 -30.25 24.99
N HIS A 61 -16.27 -29.25 24.49
CA HIS A 61 -17.32 -29.40 23.48
C HIS A 61 -18.07 -28.07 23.27
N GLN A 62 -17.93 -27.55 22.04
CA GLN A 62 -18.97 -26.97 21.20
C GLN A 62 -20.12 -26.18 21.86
N LYS A 63 -20.18 -24.88 21.54
CA LYS A 63 -21.45 -24.29 21.10
C LYS A 63 -21.24 -23.36 19.92
N GLN A 64 -21.10 -24.03 18.77
CA GLN A 64 -21.43 -23.50 17.46
C GLN A 64 -22.84 -22.90 17.51
N THR A 65 -22.93 -21.57 17.63
CA THR A 65 -24.18 -20.87 17.39
C THR A 65 -24.18 -20.50 15.91
N ASN A 66 -24.52 -21.47 15.07
CA ASN A 66 -24.90 -21.25 13.67
C ASN A 66 -26.20 -20.43 13.67
N ARG A 67 -26.10 -19.11 13.85
CA ARG A 67 -27.09 -18.22 13.23
C ARG A 67 -26.70 -18.13 11.77
N SER A 68 -27.22 -19.09 11.01
CA SER A 68 -27.27 -19.02 9.56
C SER A 68 -28.21 -17.87 9.20
N VAL A 69 -27.68 -16.65 9.29
CA VAL A 69 -28.23 -15.52 8.54
C VAL A 69 -27.78 -15.80 7.12
N SER A 70 -28.63 -16.51 6.39
CA SER A 70 -28.58 -16.58 4.94
C SER A 70 -28.83 -15.17 4.42
N SER A 71 -27.82 -14.31 4.50
CA SER A 71 -27.79 -13.10 3.70
C SER A 71 -27.60 -13.58 2.27
N GLU A 72 -28.61 -13.34 1.43
CA GLU A 72 -28.46 -13.43 -0.01
C GLU A 72 -27.30 -12.51 -0.41
N GLN A 73 -26.09 -13.07 -0.49
CA GLN A 73 -24.91 -12.36 -0.93
C GLN A 73 -25.02 -12.22 -2.44
N THR A 74 -25.39 -11.01 -2.88
CA THR A 74 -25.21 -10.63 -4.27
C THR A 74 -23.76 -10.91 -4.66
N PRO A 75 -23.49 -11.63 -5.76
CA PRO A 75 -22.12 -11.96 -6.14
C PRO A 75 -21.31 -10.67 -6.33
N ILE A 76 -20.18 -10.57 -5.61
CA ILE A 76 -19.28 -9.41 -5.69
C ILE A 76 -18.62 -9.44 -7.07
N LYS A 77 -19.07 -8.56 -7.96
CA LYS A 77 -18.52 -8.43 -9.31
C LYS A 77 -17.09 -7.86 -9.24
N ASN A 78 -16.17 -8.47 -9.99
CA ASN A 78 -14.83 -7.96 -10.18
C ASN A 78 -14.76 -7.13 -11.48
N ASP A 79 -14.63 -5.81 -11.35
CA ASP A 79 -14.48 -4.88 -12.49
C ASP A 79 -13.02 -4.45 -12.72
N ASN A 80 -12.07 -5.11 -12.04
CA ASN A 80 -10.64 -4.84 -12.15
C ASN A 80 -10.05 -5.36 -13.48
N PRO A 81 -8.99 -4.73 -13.99
CA PRO A 81 -8.35 -5.15 -15.23
C PRO A 81 -7.60 -6.48 -15.03
N THR A 82 -7.74 -7.42 -15.96
CA THR A 82 -7.02 -8.72 -15.88
C THR A 82 -5.63 -8.68 -16.52
N PHE A 83 -5.31 -7.60 -17.23
CA PHE A 83 -3.99 -7.40 -17.82
C PHE A 83 -3.71 -5.91 -18.05
N GLY A 84 -2.43 -5.55 -18.09
CA GLY A 84 -2.01 -4.18 -18.34
C GLY A 84 -0.52 -3.97 -18.18
N THR A 85 -0.10 -2.71 -18.22
CA THR A 85 1.26 -2.30 -17.86
C THR A 85 1.25 -1.64 -16.50
N ILE A 86 1.97 -2.21 -15.54
CA ILE A 86 2.11 -1.62 -14.21
C ILE A 86 2.95 -0.35 -14.33
N LYS A 87 2.47 0.74 -13.75
CA LYS A 87 3.13 2.05 -13.72
C LYS A 87 3.74 2.37 -12.38
N ASP A 88 3.12 1.90 -11.31
CA ASP A 88 3.59 2.10 -9.95
C ASP A 88 3.08 0.99 -9.04
N MET A 89 3.86 0.68 -8.00
CA MET A 89 3.49 -0.24 -6.94
C MET A 89 4.03 0.26 -5.61
N GLN A 90 3.17 0.31 -4.59
CA GLN A 90 3.54 0.77 -3.26
C GLN A 90 3.00 -0.17 -2.20
N ASN A 91 3.86 -0.60 -1.28
CA ASN A 91 3.44 -1.23 -0.04
C ASN A 91 2.68 -0.20 0.79
N GLY A 92 1.37 -0.41 0.90
CA GLY A 92 0.51 0.41 1.73
C GLY A 92 0.30 -0.16 3.12
N ASP A 93 -0.61 0.49 3.82
CA ASP A 93 -0.96 0.20 5.20
C ASP A 93 -1.78 -1.08 5.38
N LEU A 94 -2.64 -1.39 4.41
CA LEU A 94 -3.61 -2.49 4.47
C LEU A 94 -3.38 -3.54 3.37
N LYS A 95 -2.75 -3.12 2.27
CA LYS A 95 -2.48 -3.93 1.09
C LYS A 95 -1.42 -3.22 0.24
N CYS A 96 -0.96 -3.89 -0.80
CA CYS A 96 -0.18 -3.26 -1.84
C CYS A 96 -1.12 -2.49 -2.79
N TYR A 97 -0.75 -1.27 -3.16
CA TYR A 97 -1.49 -0.46 -4.13
C TYR A 97 -0.76 -0.48 -5.47
N VAL A 98 -1.49 -0.83 -6.52
CA VAL A 98 -0.96 -0.95 -7.88
C VAL A 98 -1.64 0.07 -8.78
N THR A 99 -0.83 0.86 -9.48
CA THR A 99 -1.30 1.72 -10.57
C THR A 99 -0.94 1.07 -11.90
N LEU A 100 -1.91 0.90 -12.80
CA LEU A 100 -1.66 0.27 -14.08
C LEU A 100 -2.51 0.86 -15.21
N VAL A 101 -2.04 0.68 -16.44
CA VAL A 101 -2.75 1.07 -17.66
C VAL A 101 -3.12 -0.18 -18.44
N ASP A 102 -4.40 -0.38 -18.73
CA ASP A 102 -4.87 -1.55 -19.48
C ASP A 102 -4.50 -1.48 -20.98
N GLY A 103 -4.81 -2.54 -21.74
CA GLY A 103 -4.56 -2.57 -23.18
C GLY A 103 -5.37 -1.55 -24.00
N LYS A 104 -6.36 -0.90 -23.41
CA LYS A 104 -7.17 0.15 -24.03
C LYS A 104 -6.68 1.55 -23.66
N GLY A 105 -5.63 1.66 -22.84
CA GLY A 105 -5.10 2.93 -22.36
C GLY A 105 -5.85 3.51 -21.15
N LYS A 106 -6.78 2.77 -20.54
CA LYS A 106 -7.48 3.23 -19.33
C LYS A 106 -6.55 3.09 -18.12
N LEU A 107 -6.41 4.17 -17.36
CA LEU A 107 -5.67 4.20 -16.10
C LEU A 107 -6.54 3.64 -14.96
N TYR A 108 -5.95 2.75 -14.17
CA TYR A 108 -6.50 2.23 -12.93
C TYR A 108 -5.53 2.57 -11.80
N GLU A 109 -5.98 3.38 -10.85
CA GLU A 109 -5.21 3.79 -9.68
C GLU A 109 -5.62 2.95 -8.47
N SER A 110 -4.65 2.71 -7.58
CA SER A 110 -4.89 2.06 -6.28
C SER A 110 -5.59 0.70 -6.34
N VAL A 111 -5.31 -0.09 -7.38
CA VAL A 111 -5.79 -1.48 -7.47
C VAL A 111 -5.14 -2.29 -6.35
N GLY A 112 -5.97 -2.97 -5.56
CA GLY A 112 -5.50 -3.75 -4.43
C GLY A 112 -4.73 -4.99 -4.84
N ALA A 113 -3.61 -5.24 -4.19
CA ALA A 113 -2.81 -6.44 -4.30
C ALA A 113 -2.42 -6.97 -2.92
N THR A 114 -2.26 -8.29 -2.81
CA THR A 114 -1.67 -8.91 -1.62
C THR A 114 -0.25 -8.39 -1.41
N PHE A 115 0.23 -8.38 -0.16
CA PHE A 115 1.59 -7.93 0.13
C PHE A 115 2.66 -8.82 -0.53
N ASP A 116 2.36 -10.11 -0.70
CA ASP A 116 3.27 -11.11 -1.26
C ASP A 116 3.67 -10.82 -2.72
N VAL A 117 2.82 -10.14 -3.48
CA VAL A 117 3.13 -9.77 -4.88
C VAL A 117 3.67 -8.35 -5.02
N CYS A 118 3.89 -7.62 -3.93
CA CYS A 118 4.32 -6.23 -3.95
C CYS A 118 5.82 -6.07 -4.23
N GLU A 119 6.24 -6.36 -5.47
CA GLU A 119 7.64 -6.33 -5.89
C GLU A 119 7.84 -5.27 -7.00
N PRO A 120 7.96 -3.97 -6.66
CA PRO A 120 8.05 -2.90 -7.65
C PRO A 120 9.21 -3.08 -8.64
N ASP A 121 10.38 -3.51 -8.16
CA ASP A 121 11.58 -3.72 -8.98
C ASP A 121 11.39 -4.78 -10.08
N LYS A 122 10.47 -5.71 -9.87
CA LYS A 122 10.19 -6.81 -10.80
C LYS A 122 9.10 -6.46 -11.79
N TYR A 123 8.07 -5.74 -11.36
CA TYR A 123 6.82 -5.62 -12.08
C TYR A 123 6.57 -4.23 -12.68
N VAL A 124 7.15 -3.15 -12.13
CA VAL A 124 6.95 -1.80 -12.69
C VAL A 124 7.49 -1.73 -14.11
N ASN A 125 6.71 -1.09 -15.00
CA ASN A 125 6.92 -0.99 -16.45
C ASN A 125 6.87 -2.33 -17.20
N LYS A 126 6.43 -3.42 -16.57
CA LYS A 126 6.20 -4.69 -17.26
C LYS A 126 4.75 -4.79 -17.73
N ASN A 127 4.58 -5.46 -18.88
CA ASN A 127 3.26 -5.91 -19.32
C ASN A 127 2.95 -7.22 -18.61
N VAL A 128 1.81 -7.31 -17.94
CA VAL A 128 1.49 -8.40 -17.02
C VAL A 128 0.07 -8.90 -17.17
N ASP A 129 -0.13 -10.17 -16.82
CA ASP A 129 -1.41 -10.77 -16.45
C ASP A 129 -1.60 -10.67 -14.93
N LEU A 130 -2.82 -10.30 -14.53
CA LEU A 130 -3.23 -10.09 -13.15
C LEU A 130 -4.30 -11.10 -12.77
N PHE A 131 -4.05 -11.84 -11.70
CA PHE A 131 -4.99 -12.82 -11.15
C PHE A 131 -5.48 -12.34 -9.79
N TYR A 132 -6.78 -12.53 -9.54
CA TYR A 132 -7.46 -11.98 -8.38
C TYR A 132 -8.08 -13.08 -7.54
N GLU A 133 -8.05 -12.87 -6.23
CA GLU A 133 -8.76 -13.68 -5.24
C GLU A 133 -9.55 -12.78 -4.30
N LEU A 134 -10.63 -13.31 -3.72
CA LEU A 134 -11.47 -12.57 -2.80
C LEU A 134 -10.90 -12.70 -1.40
N GLU A 135 -10.25 -11.64 -0.92
CA GLU A 135 -9.52 -11.59 0.34
C GLU A 135 -10.27 -10.77 1.38
N ASP A 136 -10.00 -11.11 2.64
CA ASP A 136 -10.49 -10.43 3.83
C ASP A 136 -9.52 -9.28 4.18
N VAL A 137 -9.94 -8.03 3.98
CA VAL A 137 -9.12 -6.83 4.20
C VAL A 137 -9.71 -6.01 5.35
N ASN A 138 -8.86 -5.53 6.26
CA ASN A 138 -9.33 -4.63 7.32
C ASN A 138 -9.67 -3.25 6.74
N ASP A 139 -10.73 -2.61 7.23
CA ASP A 139 -11.09 -1.26 6.78
C ASP A 139 -10.13 -0.16 7.29
N CYS A 140 -9.27 -0.48 8.26
CA CYS A 140 -8.23 0.40 8.78
C CYS A 140 -7.14 -0.38 9.56
N GLN A 141 -6.08 0.32 9.97
CA GLN A 141 -4.96 -0.24 10.76
C GLN A 141 -5.23 -0.37 12.27
N SER A 142 -6.26 0.29 12.79
CA SER A 142 -6.63 0.29 14.22
C SER A 142 -7.82 -0.64 14.49
N ALA A 143 -8.12 -0.88 15.77
CA ALA A 143 -9.30 -1.63 16.21
C ALA A 143 -10.50 -0.73 16.60
N GLU A 144 -10.31 0.59 16.71
CA GLU A 144 -11.39 1.56 16.97
C GLU A 144 -11.10 2.91 16.29
N PRO A 145 -12.11 3.60 15.71
CA PRO A 145 -13.52 3.21 15.52
C PRO A 145 -13.75 2.24 14.33
N CYS A 146 -12.67 1.70 13.79
CA CYS A 146 -12.56 0.91 12.57
C CYS A 146 -11.96 -0.47 12.92
N GLY A 147 -11.96 -1.46 12.04
CA GLY A 147 -11.57 -2.85 12.38
C GLY A 147 -12.59 -3.90 11.93
N LYS A 148 -13.44 -3.55 10.97
CA LYS A 148 -14.25 -4.53 10.25
C LYS A 148 -13.43 -5.11 9.12
N THR A 149 -13.63 -6.40 8.86
CA THR A 149 -13.11 -7.07 7.67
C THR A 149 -14.11 -6.92 6.53
N ILE A 150 -13.63 -6.45 5.38
CA ILE A 150 -14.38 -6.36 4.12
C ILE A 150 -13.80 -7.35 3.12
N LYS A 151 -14.68 -7.94 2.29
CA LYS A 151 -14.25 -8.79 1.18
C LYS A 151 -13.91 -7.95 -0.04
N GLU A 152 -12.70 -8.08 -0.54
CA GLU A 152 -12.22 -7.34 -1.71
C GLU A 152 -11.45 -8.26 -2.67
N TRP A 153 -11.57 -8.01 -3.97
CA TRP A 153 -10.74 -8.68 -4.97
C TRP A 153 -9.31 -8.10 -4.95
N LEU A 154 -8.34 -8.86 -4.46
CA LEU A 154 -6.94 -8.48 -4.46
C LEU A 154 -6.14 -9.28 -5.48
N ILE A 155 -5.15 -8.64 -6.09
CA ILE A 155 -4.18 -9.34 -6.94
C ILE A 155 -3.37 -10.30 -6.05
N ASN A 156 -3.48 -11.60 -6.31
CA ASN A 156 -2.74 -12.64 -5.59
C ASN A 156 -1.60 -13.23 -6.43
N LYS A 157 -1.59 -12.97 -7.74
CA LYS A 157 -0.52 -13.41 -8.64
C LYS A 157 -0.36 -12.47 -9.83
N ILE A 158 0.89 -12.24 -10.21
CA ILE A 158 1.28 -11.43 -11.36
C ILE A 158 2.22 -12.26 -12.25
N GLU A 159 1.86 -12.39 -13.53
CA GLU A 159 2.70 -13.04 -14.54
C GLU A 159 3.15 -12.04 -15.59
N ILE A 160 4.45 -11.98 -15.88
CA ILE A 160 4.97 -11.11 -16.93
C ILE A 160 4.64 -11.72 -18.28
N ARG A 161 4.03 -10.93 -19.17
CA ARG A 161 3.84 -11.30 -20.56
C ARG A 161 5.15 -11.06 -21.29
N ASP A 162 5.82 -12.13 -21.70
CA ASP A 162 7.01 -12.03 -22.54
C ASP A 162 6.68 -11.24 -23.80
N GLN A 163 7.28 -10.06 -23.94
CA GLN A 163 7.33 -9.39 -25.22
C GLN A 163 8.36 -10.16 -26.04
N LYS A 164 7.91 -10.98 -26.99
CA LYS A 164 8.81 -11.48 -28.03
C LYS A 164 9.52 -10.27 -28.61
N SER A 165 10.83 -10.16 -28.39
CA SER A 165 11.65 -9.19 -29.13
C SER A 165 11.46 -9.54 -30.60
N GLN A 166 10.81 -8.66 -31.34
CA GLN A 166 10.92 -8.68 -32.79
C GLN A 166 12.27 -8.03 -33.09
N ASP A 167 13.31 -8.87 -33.07
CA ASP A 167 14.59 -8.57 -33.70
C ASP A 167 14.53 -8.86 -35.20
#